data_AF-A0AAD5QZJ8-F1
#
_entry.id   AF-A0AAD5QZJ8-F1
#
_cell.length_a   1.000
_cell.length_b   1.000
_cell.length_c   1.000
_cell.angle_alpha   90.00
_cell.angle_beta   90.00
_cell.angle_gamma   90.00
#
_symmetry.space_group_name_H-M   'P 1'
#
loop_
_entity.id
_entity.type
_entity.pdbx_description
1 polymer ?
#
loop_
_entity_poly.entity_id
_entity_poly.type
_entity_poly.pdbx_seq_one_letter_code
_entity_poly.pdbx_strand_id
1 'polypeptide(L)'
;MYLICNDATLQQDILQKLGFSNDDMSNKVFSLFTILPTIDDVAVAVKDLSESNLHSTIRYLIANAEKALKLAVLKRCWTVADEDCLDEIVRREFEQAHEGNQSALERSTQLPDGAWKNDRVQQLKRWQTIPSINYNMFTVDDSLKTSLSSFMDVSARSSVDDQTSKISVSAKPPVLHWTLTPLDAEIQLIIRISFPLAGPDQSTFMNIRKSLHGYFDSAYEWTHGVLLTRDLVRLHVERLKATVIELAARICVDELEEEQAAAPMKLLWPYLAVVLRNTLDHLNKHEYLQYTLELIPYGTCFFEPPLQARVFDLTVFMATANEYGKVGFRYQNQVHEVNLQKLLPDGTFASLSQLLAVEPPRPQRPQSDVLNESVNRINSDDSTTKTTYLSASPNKGRRVSFGTIKLINEVNPAPVNGVDEYVDTMLKQTMENLMSS
;
A
#
# COMPACT_ATOMS: atom_id res chain seq x y z
N MET A 1 15.99 16.98 8.91
CA MET A 1 15.17 17.91 8.13
C MET A 1 15.22 17.60 6.64
N TYR A 2 14.07 17.63 5.97
CA TYR A 2 13.90 17.61 4.51
C TYR A 2 13.57 18.99 3.95
N LEU A 3 14.02 19.32 2.74
CA LEU A 3 13.66 20.55 2.02
C LEU A 3 12.81 20.20 0.80
N ILE A 4 11.66 20.85 0.65
CA ILE A 4 10.77 20.69 -0.51
C ILE A 4 10.70 22.03 -1.23
N CYS A 5 11.16 22.10 -2.48
CA CYS A 5 11.23 23.33 -3.26
C CYS A 5 11.06 23.05 -4.75
N ASN A 6 9.98 23.54 -5.34
CA ASN A 6 9.72 23.35 -6.77
C ASN A 6 10.48 24.38 -7.66
N ASP A 7 10.84 25.54 -7.10
CA ASP A 7 11.55 26.59 -7.83
C ASP A 7 13.07 26.38 -7.76
N ALA A 8 13.68 26.02 -8.90
CA ALA A 8 15.11 25.74 -8.99
C ALA A 8 16.00 26.94 -8.59
N THR A 9 15.55 28.17 -8.84
CA THR A 9 16.31 29.38 -8.47
C THR A 9 16.27 29.60 -6.96
N LEU A 10 15.09 29.43 -6.35
CA LEU A 10 14.91 29.54 -4.91
C LEU A 10 15.66 28.43 -4.18
N GLN A 11 15.65 27.22 -4.73
CA GLN A 11 16.41 26.09 -4.21
C GLN A 11 17.91 26.41 -4.18
N GLN A 12 18.48 26.94 -5.27
CA GLN A 12 19.90 27.33 -5.32
C GLN A 12 20.23 28.40 -4.28
N ASP A 13 19.40 29.44 -4.18
CA ASP A 13 19.58 30.50 -3.17
C ASP A 13 19.60 29.91 -1.76
N ILE A 14 18.63 29.05 -1.42
CA ILE A 14 18.53 28.42 -0.09
C ILE A 14 19.74 27.55 0.19
N LEU A 15 20.14 26.69 -0.76
CA LEU A 15 21.30 25.81 -0.58
C LEU A 15 22.59 26.62 -0.34
N GLN A 16 22.77 27.72 -1.08
CA GLN A 16 23.89 28.64 -0.89
C GLN A 16 23.87 29.28 0.50
N LYS A 17 22.70 29.76 0.98
CA LYS A 17 22.56 30.39 2.30
C LYS A 17 22.73 29.40 3.46
N LEU A 18 22.28 28.17 3.30
CA LEU A 18 22.48 27.11 4.30
C LEU A 18 23.92 26.58 4.31
N GLY A 19 24.68 26.82 3.24
CA GLY A 19 26.07 26.39 3.09
C GLY A 19 26.20 24.88 2.92
N PHE A 20 25.20 24.24 2.29
CA PHE A 20 25.27 22.84 1.90
C PHE A 20 25.91 22.72 0.51
N SER A 21 26.77 21.71 0.32
CA SER A 21 27.15 21.31 -1.04
C SER A 21 25.99 20.53 -1.70
N ASN A 22 25.94 20.51 -3.03
CA ASN A 22 24.91 19.74 -3.75
C ASN A 22 24.93 18.25 -3.40
N ASP A 23 26.10 17.71 -3.01
CA ASP A 23 26.26 16.30 -2.66
C ASP A 23 25.79 15.97 -1.23
N ASP A 24 25.84 16.94 -0.29
CA ASP A 24 25.43 16.72 1.10
C ASP A 24 23.91 16.57 1.28
N MET A 25 23.12 17.01 0.29
CA MET A 25 21.67 17.17 0.39
C MET A 25 20.88 16.41 -0.68
N SER A 26 21.53 15.57 -1.49
CA SER A 26 20.90 14.86 -2.63
C SER A 26 19.72 13.98 -2.24
N ASN A 27 19.67 13.49 -0.99
CA ASN A 27 18.59 12.66 -0.45
C ASN A 27 17.65 13.42 0.50
N LYS A 28 17.87 14.73 0.65
CA LYS A 28 17.10 15.59 1.57
C LYS A 28 16.33 16.69 0.88
N VAL A 29 16.57 16.93 -0.41
CA VAL A 29 15.94 17.99 -1.19
C VAL A 29 15.05 17.37 -2.26
N PHE A 30 13.79 17.79 -2.31
CA PHE A 30 12.79 17.29 -3.23
C PHE A 30 12.11 18.44 -3.98
N SER A 31 11.85 18.27 -5.27
CA SER A 31 11.09 19.26 -6.05
C SER A 31 9.59 19.20 -5.78
N LEU A 32 9.09 18.03 -5.41
CA LEU A 32 7.70 17.76 -5.09
C LEU A 32 7.61 17.02 -3.76
N PHE A 33 6.50 17.18 -3.05
CA PHE A 33 6.23 16.35 -1.90
C PHE A 33 6.12 14.89 -2.34
N THR A 34 6.93 14.03 -1.74
CA THR A 34 6.96 12.58 -1.98
C THR A 34 6.90 11.85 -0.64
N ILE A 35 6.79 10.52 -0.68
CA ILE A 35 6.97 9.70 0.51
C ILE A 35 8.38 9.97 1.07
N LEU A 36 8.45 10.47 2.29
CA LEU A 36 9.73 10.79 2.92
C LEU A 36 10.47 9.50 3.33
N PRO A 37 11.82 9.48 3.27
CA PRO A 37 12.60 8.31 3.66
C PRO A 37 12.34 7.86 5.11
N THR A 38 12.27 8.83 6.02
CA THR A 38 11.96 8.65 7.45
C THR A 38 11.11 9.80 7.93
N ILE A 39 10.56 9.70 9.14
CA ILE A 39 9.91 10.81 9.81
C ILE A 39 10.97 11.82 10.29
N ASP A 40 10.82 13.08 9.88
CA ASP A 40 11.72 14.18 10.23
C ASP A 40 11.03 15.53 10.04
N ASP A 41 11.63 16.59 10.56
CA ASP A 41 11.17 17.97 10.38
C ASP A 41 11.27 18.39 8.89
N VAL A 42 10.41 19.31 8.45
CA VAL A 42 10.30 19.66 7.01
C VAL A 42 10.40 21.17 6.81
N ALA A 43 11.21 21.58 5.85
CA ALA A 43 11.24 22.92 5.29
C ALA A 43 10.56 22.91 3.91
N VAL A 44 9.63 23.81 3.67
CA VAL A 44 8.98 23.99 2.37
C VAL A 44 9.29 25.39 1.87
N ALA A 45 9.97 25.46 0.74
CA ALA A 45 10.26 26.72 0.07
C ALA A 45 9.23 26.98 -1.02
N VAL A 46 8.51 28.08 -0.85
CA VAL A 46 7.39 28.47 -1.70
C VAL A 46 7.67 29.81 -2.36
N LYS A 47 7.28 29.92 -3.62
CA LYS A 47 7.12 31.20 -4.32
C LYS A 47 5.74 31.78 -4.01
N ASP A 48 4.73 30.91 -3.97
CA ASP A 48 3.32 31.23 -3.69
C ASP A 48 2.75 30.24 -2.67
N LEU A 49 1.93 30.73 -1.73
CA LEU A 49 1.32 29.90 -0.68
C LEU A 49 0.27 28.90 -1.21
N SER A 50 -0.19 29.06 -2.45
CA SER A 50 -1.07 28.10 -3.15
C SER A 50 -0.36 26.82 -3.62
N GLU A 51 0.94 26.68 -3.40
CA GLU A 51 1.71 25.52 -3.83
C GLU A 51 1.24 24.22 -3.15
N SER A 52 0.98 23.18 -3.96
CA SER A 52 0.52 21.87 -3.49
C SER A 52 1.48 21.19 -2.51
N ASN A 53 2.77 21.51 -2.58
CA ASN A 53 3.80 21.01 -1.68
C ASN A 53 3.56 21.47 -0.23
N LEU A 54 3.11 22.72 -0.02
CA LEU A 54 2.80 23.24 1.31
C LEU A 54 1.62 22.49 1.92
N HIS A 55 0.52 22.36 1.18
CA HIS A 55 -0.66 21.60 1.59
C HIS A 55 -0.32 20.13 1.92
N SER A 56 0.43 19.46 1.05
CA SER A 56 0.83 18.06 1.25
C SER A 56 1.70 17.89 2.49
N THR A 57 2.59 18.86 2.75
CA THR A 57 3.44 18.86 3.94
C THR A 57 2.62 19.09 5.20
N ILE A 58 1.70 20.06 5.21
CA ILE A 58 0.81 20.31 6.35
C ILE A 58 0.02 19.04 6.69
N ARG A 59 -0.58 18.37 5.69
CA ARG A 59 -1.28 17.09 5.88
C ARG A 59 -0.38 16.00 6.45
N TYR A 60 0.87 15.92 6.00
CA TYR A 60 1.85 15.00 6.55
C TYR A 60 2.17 15.27 8.03
N LEU A 61 2.33 16.54 8.43
CA LEU A 61 2.52 16.89 9.83
C LEU A 61 1.27 16.59 10.68
N ILE A 62 0.07 16.86 10.18
CA ILE A 62 -1.19 16.52 10.87
C ILE A 62 -1.27 14.99 11.08
N ALA A 63 -0.90 14.20 10.07
CA ALA A 63 -0.91 12.73 10.16
C ALA A 63 0.16 12.14 11.10
N ASN A 64 1.18 12.92 11.47
CA ASN A 64 2.28 12.52 12.35
C ASN A 64 2.41 13.46 13.56
N ALA A 65 1.28 14.04 14.00
CA ALA A 65 1.28 15.10 14.99
C ALA A 65 1.86 14.66 16.36
N GLU A 66 1.86 13.35 16.65
CA GLU A 66 2.45 12.78 17.86
C GLU A 66 3.98 12.94 17.93
N LYS A 67 4.61 13.22 16.79
CA LYS A 67 6.06 13.39 16.67
C LYS A 67 6.51 14.83 16.91
N ALA A 68 5.57 15.76 17.08
CA ALA A 68 5.82 17.18 17.28
C ALA A 68 6.82 17.73 16.25
N LEU A 69 6.60 17.37 14.98
CA LEU A 69 7.44 17.82 13.86
C LEU A 69 7.28 19.32 13.65
N LYS A 70 8.35 19.93 13.14
CA LYS A 70 8.40 21.35 12.84
C LYS A 70 8.32 21.59 11.33
N LEU A 71 7.52 22.58 10.95
CA LEU A 71 7.40 23.07 9.58
C LEU A 71 8.05 24.45 9.45
N ALA A 72 9.09 24.56 8.64
CA ALA A 72 9.67 25.83 8.24
C ALA A 72 9.16 26.24 6.86
N VAL A 73 8.45 27.36 6.75
CA VAL A 73 8.01 27.89 5.44
C VAL A 73 8.98 28.97 4.99
N LEU A 74 9.64 28.74 3.86
CA LEU A 74 10.69 29.62 3.32
C LEU A 74 10.15 30.42 2.14
N LYS A 75 10.29 31.74 2.17
CA LYS A 75 9.91 32.63 1.06
C LYS A 75 10.94 33.77 0.94
N ARG A 76 11.15 34.31 -0.26
CA ARG A 76 12.08 35.44 -0.47
C ARG A 76 11.61 36.73 0.20
N CYS A 77 10.31 36.99 0.17
CA CYS A 77 9.71 38.17 0.75
C CYS A 77 8.35 37.80 1.33
N TRP A 78 8.11 38.22 2.58
CA TRP A 78 6.82 38.09 3.26
C TRP A 78 6.09 39.42 3.25
N THR A 79 4.78 39.35 3.08
CA THR A 79 3.85 40.46 3.29
C THR A 79 2.89 40.11 4.42
N VAL A 80 2.27 41.09 5.07
CA VAL A 80 1.27 40.83 6.13
C VAL A 80 0.14 39.93 5.62
N ALA A 81 -0.27 40.10 4.35
CA ALA A 81 -1.28 39.25 3.73
C ALA A 81 -0.83 37.79 3.55
N ASP A 82 0.48 37.54 3.41
CA ASP A 82 1.01 36.18 3.35
C ASP A 82 1.00 35.49 4.71
N GLU A 83 1.24 36.24 5.79
CA GLU A 83 1.20 35.73 7.16
C GLU A 83 -0.22 35.24 7.50
N ASP A 84 -1.22 36.12 7.29
CA ASP A 84 -2.64 35.78 7.47
C ASP A 84 -3.06 34.59 6.57
N CYS A 85 -2.52 34.54 5.34
CA CYS A 85 -2.82 33.47 4.40
C CYS A 85 -2.24 32.12 4.84
N LEU A 86 -1.03 32.08 5.38
CA LEU A 86 -0.41 30.85 5.88
C LEU A 86 -1.20 30.28 7.06
N ASP A 87 -1.53 31.13 8.04
CA ASP A 87 -2.33 30.75 9.21
C ASP A 87 -3.69 30.18 8.78
N GLU A 88 -4.32 30.82 7.79
CA GLU A 88 -5.57 30.39 7.19
C GLU A 88 -5.46 29.03 6.47
N ILE A 89 -4.35 28.78 5.74
CA ILE A 89 -4.11 27.49 5.09
C ILE A 89 -3.96 26.38 6.13
N VAL A 90 -3.16 26.61 7.18
CA VAL A 90 -2.97 25.63 8.26
C VAL A 90 -4.31 25.34 8.94
N ARG A 91 -5.06 26.39 9.31
CA ARG A 91 -6.40 26.27 9.90
C ARG A 91 -7.33 25.45 9.03
N ARG A 92 -7.38 25.73 7.73
CA ARG A 92 -8.25 25.03 6.76
C ARG A 92 -7.92 23.55 6.63
N GLU A 93 -6.64 23.18 6.60
CA GLU A 93 -6.23 21.76 6.52
C GLU A 93 -6.60 21.00 7.81
N PHE A 94 -6.49 21.65 8.97
CA PHE A 94 -7.00 21.10 10.23
C PHE A 94 -8.52 20.91 10.23
N GLU A 95 -9.26 21.91 9.75
CA GLU A 95 -10.72 21.85 9.64
C GLU A 95 -11.15 20.73 8.69
N GLN A 96 -10.52 20.61 7.52
CA GLN A 96 -10.80 19.52 6.58
C GLN A 96 -10.53 18.14 7.19
N ALA A 97 -9.43 17.99 7.94
CA ALA A 97 -9.14 16.75 8.65
C ALA A 97 -10.22 16.43 9.70
N HIS A 98 -10.65 17.44 10.46
CA HIS A 98 -11.69 17.29 11.48
C HIS A 98 -13.06 16.97 10.87
N GLU A 99 -13.48 17.71 9.84
CA GLU A 99 -14.73 17.49 9.10
C GLU A 99 -14.78 16.10 8.48
N GLY A 100 -13.67 15.63 7.91
CA GLY A 100 -13.54 14.28 7.38
C GLY A 100 -13.76 13.20 8.45
N ASN A 101 -13.15 13.37 9.62
CA ASN A 101 -13.32 12.47 10.77
C ASN A 101 -14.74 12.53 11.34
N GLN A 102 -15.32 13.71 11.47
CA GLN A 102 -16.70 13.90 11.93
C GLN A 102 -17.71 13.24 10.99
N SER A 103 -17.55 13.44 9.69
CA SER A 103 -18.39 12.80 8.66
C SER A 103 -18.25 11.27 8.65
N ALA A 104 -17.05 10.74 8.92
CA ALA A 104 -16.84 9.30 9.08
C ALA A 104 -17.45 8.76 10.38
N LEU A 105 -17.44 9.55 11.45
CA LEU A 105 -18.03 9.20 12.75
C LEU A 105 -19.55 9.12 12.65
N GLU A 106 -20.19 10.13 12.03
CA GLU A 106 -21.63 10.15 11.79
C GLU A 106 -22.12 9.00 10.91
N ARG A 107 -21.33 8.59 9.91
CA ARG A 107 -21.63 7.37 9.14
C ARG A 107 -21.48 6.11 9.98
N SER A 108 -20.48 6.07 10.87
CA SER A 108 -20.22 4.90 11.73
C SER A 108 -21.26 4.73 12.83
N THR A 109 -21.91 5.79 13.30
CA THR A 109 -22.99 5.69 14.30
C THR A 109 -24.25 5.03 13.75
N GLN A 110 -24.46 5.07 12.43
CA GLN A 110 -25.57 4.41 11.72
C GLN A 110 -25.35 2.90 11.52
N LEU A 111 -24.15 2.38 11.83
CA LEU A 111 -23.88 0.95 11.74
C LEU A 111 -24.66 0.16 12.80
N PRO A 112 -24.93 -1.13 12.53
CA PRO A 112 -25.43 -2.05 13.54
C PRO A 112 -24.56 -2.05 14.79
N ASP A 113 -25.19 -2.22 15.95
CA ASP A 113 -24.45 -2.31 17.20
C ASP A 113 -23.60 -3.58 17.24
N GLY A 114 -22.34 -3.45 17.66
CA GLY A 114 -21.39 -4.55 17.65
C GLY A 114 -19.94 -4.08 17.76
N ALA A 115 -19.02 -5.04 17.82
CA ALA A 115 -17.60 -4.74 18.02
C ALA A 115 -17.01 -3.94 16.84
N TRP A 116 -17.40 -4.23 15.59
CA TRP A 116 -16.98 -3.43 14.42
C TRP A 116 -17.30 -1.94 14.56
N LYS A 117 -18.53 -1.61 14.97
CA LYS A 117 -18.94 -0.22 15.23
C LYS A 117 -18.12 0.39 16.36
N ASN A 118 -18.01 -0.33 17.48
CA ASN A 118 -17.30 0.15 18.66
C ASN A 118 -15.82 0.45 18.37
N ASP A 119 -15.12 -0.49 17.73
CA ASP A 119 -13.71 -0.37 17.35
C ASP A 119 -13.50 0.85 16.44
N ARG A 120 -14.35 1.01 15.41
CA ARG A 120 -14.26 2.12 14.47
C ARG A 120 -14.58 3.47 15.12
N VAL A 121 -15.63 3.54 15.94
CA VAL A 121 -15.98 4.76 16.68
C VAL A 121 -14.86 5.17 17.64
N GLN A 122 -14.25 4.21 18.35
CA GLN A 122 -13.11 4.50 19.24
C GLN A 122 -11.89 4.98 18.46
N GLN A 123 -11.61 4.40 17.28
CA GLN A 123 -10.55 4.88 16.40
C GLN A 123 -10.80 6.32 15.92
N LEU A 124 -12.00 6.62 15.43
CA LEU A 124 -12.36 7.95 14.93
C LEU A 124 -12.34 9.01 16.04
N LYS A 125 -12.80 8.68 17.25
CA LYS A 125 -12.72 9.59 18.41
C LYS A 125 -11.29 9.96 18.77
N ARG A 126 -10.35 9.01 18.71
CA ARG A 126 -8.92 9.30 18.91
C ARG A 126 -8.37 10.27 17.87
N TRP A 127 -8.80 10.14 16.62
CA TRP A 127 -8.39 11.05 15.54
C TRP A 127 -9.06 12.43 15.58
N GLN A 128 -10.00 12.69 16.49
CA GLN A 128 -10.55 14.04 16.70
C GLN A 128 -9.65 14.93 17.57
N THR A 129 -8.71 14.35 18.32
CA THR A 129 -7.86 15.07 19.28
C THR A 129 -6.48 15.39 18.71
N ILE A 130 -6.39 15.71 17.41
CA ILE A 130 -5.10 16.03 16.77
C ILE A 130 -4.56 17.34 17.35
N PRO A 131 -3.31 17.37 17.85
CA PRO A 131 -2.72 18.59 18.36
C PRO A 131 -2.34 19.54 17.22
N SER A 132 -2.13 20.82 17.54
CA SER A 132 -1.63 21.81 16.58
C SER A 132 -0.22 21.46 16.09
N ILE A 133 0.07 21.78 14.83
CA ILE A 133 1.43 21.65 14.29
C ILE A 133 2.29 22.85 14.68
N ASN A 134 3.59 22.63 14.84
CA ASN A 134 4.55 23.70 15.09
C ASN A 134 5.11 24.19 13.75
N TYR A 135 4.82 25.43 13.37
CA TYR A 135 5.34 26.01 12.13
C TYR A 135 5.84 27.43 12.34
N ASN A 136 6.77 27.87 11.49
CA ASN A 136 7.29 29.22 11.49
C ASN A 136 7.69 29.68 10.09
N MET A 137 7.66 30.99 9.88
CA MET A 137 7.98 31.66 8.62
C MET A 137 9.43 32.12 8.63
N PHE A 138 10.12 31.94 7.50
CA PHE A 138 11.50 32.37 7.35
C PHE A 138 11.70 33.10 6.02
N THR A 139 12.43 34.20 6.08
CA THR A 139 12.90 34.92 4.91
C THR A 139 14.20 34.28 4.42
N VAL A 140 14.33 34.11 3.10
CA VAL A 140 15.58 33.62 2.50
C VAL A 140 16.60 34.77 2.45
N ASP A 141 17.34 34.94 3.55
CA ASP A 141 18.39 35.95 3.72
C ASP A 141 19.68 35.36 4.34
N ASP A 142 20.63 36.22 4.70
CA ASP A 142 21.91 35.82 5.30
C ASP A 142 21.76 35.22 6.72
N SER A 143 20.65 35.49 7.40
CA SER A 143 20.35 34.97 8.74
C SER A 143 19.68 33.59 8.73
N LEU A 144 19.18 33.14 7.57
CA LEU A 144 18.38 31.93 7.40
C LEU A 144 19.00 30.72 8.11
N LYS A 145 20.31 30.48 7.94
CA LYS A 145 20.99 29.32 8.53
C LYS A 145 20.89 29.31 10.05
N THR A 146 21.13 30.45 10.69
CA THR A 146 21.11 30.59 12.15
C THR A 146 19.68 30.45 12.68
N SER A 147 18.73 31.14 12.04
CA SER A 147 17.31 31.12 12.43
C SER A 147 16.69 29.74 12.26
N LEU A 148 16.93 29.07 11.14
CA LEU A 148 16.43 27.73 10.87
C LEU A 148 17.06 26.68 11.79
N SER A 149 18.37 26.79 12.05
CA SER A 149 19.06 25.87 12.97
C SER A 149 18.55 26.01 14.41
N SER A 150 18.26 27.24 14.84
CA SER A 150 17.67 27.52 16.16
C SER A 150 16.24 27.00 16.27
N PHE A 151 15.46 27.05 15.20
CA PHE A 151 14.08 26.55 15.22
C PHE A 151 14.02 25.03 15.18
N MET A 152 14.80 24.38 14.30
CA MET A 152 14.69 22.95 14.03
C MET A 152 15.45 22.06 15.04
N ASP A 153 16.15 22.63 16.03
CA ASP A 153 17.01 21.88 16.96
C ASP A 153 17.97 20.91 16.22
N VAL A 154 18.55 21.35 15.10
CA VAL A 154 19.33 20.51 14.17
C VAL A 154 20.48 19.76 14.87
N SER A 155 20.93 20.27 16.03
CA SER A 155 22.00 19.69 16.84
C SER A 155 21.59 18.47 17.68
N ALA A 156 20.30 18.16 17.84
CA ALA A 156 19.82 17.13 18.78
C ALA A 156 19.26 15.84 18.14
N ARG A 157 19.04 15.81 16.82
CA ARG A 157 18.36 14.69 16.14
C ARG A 157 19.23 13.90 15.14
N SER A 158 20.54 14.15 15.09
CA SER A 158 21.47 13.35 14.29
C SER A 158 21.78 12.01 14.94
N SER A 159 20.82 11.08 14.94
CA SER A 159 21.06 9.63 15.00
C SER A 159 19.74 8.87 14.98
N VAL A 160 19.16 8.75 13.80
CA VAL A 160 18.51 7.49 13.45
C VAL A 160 19.42 6.87 12.42
N ASP A 161 20.01 5.74 12.79
CA ASP A 161 20.94 4.93 12.01
C ASP A 161 20.64 5.01 10.51
N ASP A 162 21.56 5.63 9.78
CA ASP A 162 21.72 5.51 8.32
C ASP A 162 22.17 4.07 7.94
N GLN A 163 21.90 3.09 8.81
CA GLN A 163 21.92 1.66 8.53
C GLN A 163 20.58 1.18 7.97
N THR A 164 19.90 2.02 7.18
CA THR A 164 19.25 1.49 5.98
C THR A 164 20.34 0.83 5.14
N SER A 165 20.66 -0.42 5.51
CA SER A 165 21.40 -1.35 4.68
C SER A 165 20.95 -1.12 3.25
N LYS A 166 21.93 -0.78 2.40
CA LYS A 166 21.81 -0.67 0.95
C LYS A 166 21.41 -2.04 0.39
N ILE A 167 20.23 -2.54 0.74
CA ILE A 167 19.57 -3.61 0.04
C ILE A 167 18.98 -2.90 -1.16
N SER A 168 19.73 -2.92 -2.27
CA SER A 168 19.25 -2.47 -3.56
C SER A 168 18.15 -3.42 -4.01
N VAL A 169 16.93 -3.19 -3.53
CA VAL A 169 15.73 -3.84 -4.05
C VAL A 169 15.49 -3.36 -5.47
N SER A 170 14.86 -4.21 -6.28
CA SER A 170 14.51 -3.85 -7.65
C SER A 170 13.65 -2.59 -7.68
N ALA A 171 13.78 -1.75 -8.70
CA ALA A 171 12.81 -0.67 -8.92
C ALA A 171 11.48 -1.18 -9.50
N LYS A 172 11.49 -2.37 -10.11
CA LYS A 172 10.37 -2.91 -10.89
C LYS A 172 9.73 -4.14 -10.22
N PRO A 173 8.38 -4.24 -10.28
CA PRO A 173 7.67 -5.45 -9.88
C PRO A 173 8.08 -6.64 -10.77
N PRO A 174 7.84 -7.89 -10.31
CA PRO A 174 8.21 -9.09 -11.06
C PRO A 174 7.41 -9.18 -12.38
N VAL A 175 8.10 -9.46 -13.48
CA VAL A 175 7.59 -9.30 -14.86
C VAL A 175 6.54 -10.35 -15.28
N LEU A 176 6.34 -11.44 -14.53
CA LEU A 176 5.74 -12.66 -15.11
C LEU A 176 4.49 -13.23 -14.42
N HIS A 177 4.06 -12.78 -13.24
CA HIS A 177 3.02 -13.52 -12.49
C HIS A 177 1.97 -12.68 -11.76
N TRP A 178 1.97 -11.36 -11.94
CA TRP A 178 0.97 -10.49 -11.31
C TRP A 178 0.52 -9.38 -12.26
N THR A 179 -0.75 -9.45 -12.66
CA THR A 179 -1.45 -8.46 -13.47
C THR A 179 -2.43 -7.66 -12.61
N LEU A 180 -2.80 -6.45 -13.03
CA LEU A 180 -3.79 -5.62 -12.33
C LEU A 180 -5.14 -6.32 -12.15
N THR A 181 -5.54 -7.12 -13.14
CA THR A 181 -6.76 -7.93 -13.12
C THR A 181 -6.39 -9.41 -12.99
N PRO A 182 -7.03 -10.19 -12.10
CA PRO A 182 -6.86 -11.63 -12.07
C PRO A 182 -7.28 -12.25 -13.40
N LEU A 183 -6.67 -13.38 -13.75
CA LEU A 183 -7.09 -14.22 -14.87
C LEU A 183 -8.45 -14.86 -14.58
N ASP A 184 -9.13 -15.38 -15.61
CA ASP A 184 -10.48 -15.96 -15.47
C ASP A 184 -10.55 -17.12 -14.45
N ALA A 185 -9.47 -17.89 -14.31
CA ALA A 185 -9.34 -18.98 -13.34
C ALA A 185 -8.84 -18.53 -11.96
N GLU A 186 -8.49 -17.24 -11.80
CA GLU A 186 -7.95 -16.71 -10.56
C GLU A 186 -9.02 -15.97 -9.75
N ILE A 187 -9.06 -16.27 -8.46
CA ILE A 187 -9.85 -15.51 -7.48
C ILE A 187 -8.91 -14.61 -6.70
N GLN A 188 -9.30 -13.35 -6.52
CA GLN A 188 -8.52 -12.37 -5.78
C GLN A 188 -9.37 -11.65 -4.74
N LEU A 189 -8.80 -11.45 -3.56
CA LEU A 189 -9.33 -10.60 -2.52
C LEU A 189 -8.30 -9.52 -2.16
N ILE A 190 -8.74 -8.27 -2.14
CA ILE A 190 -7.88 -7.13 -1.80
C ILE A 190 -8.43 -6.44 -0.56
N ILE A 191 -7.52 -6.06 0.34
CA ILE A 191 -7.77 -5.03 1.33
C ILE A 191 -6.95 -3.81 0.94
N ARG A 192 -7.64 -2.72 0.58
CA ARG A 192 -7.01 -1.43 0.30
C ARG A 192 -7.05 -0.56 1.54
N ILE A 193 -5.92 0.04 1.87
CA ILE A 193 -5.75 1.00 2.95
C ILE A 193 -5.56 2.37 2.32
N SER A 194 -6.50 3.28 2.58
CA SER A 194 -6.49 4.64 2.04
C SER A 194 -6.22 5.64 3.16
N PHE A 195 -5.30 6.57 2.94
CA PHE A 195 -4.89 7.58 3.91
C PHE A 195 -5.38 8.97 3.45
N PRO A 196 -6.38 9.57 4.12
CA PRO A 196 -6.98 10.84 3.67
C PRO A 196 -6.00 12.02 3.75
N LEU A 197 -5.02 11.98 4.65
CA LEU A 197 -4.03 13.04 4.86
C LEU A 197 -2.70 12.72 4.16
N ALA A 198 -1.97 11.75 4.70
CA ALA A 198 -0.71 11.26 4.18
C ALA A 198 -0.53 9.78 4.57
N GLY A 199 0.07 8.98 3.69
CA GLY A 199 0.45 7.61 4.04
C GLY A 199 1.73 7.54 4.88
N PRO A 200 2.10 6.33 5.35
CA PRO A 200 3.31 6.13 6.14
C PRO A 200 4.56 6.46 5.33
N ASP A 201 5.62 6.87 6.02
CA ASP A 201 6.95 7.10 5.44
C ASP A 201 7.58 5.80 4.88
N GLN A 202 8.70 5.93 4.17
CA GLN A 202 9.36 4.78 3.55
C GLN A 202 9.87 3.77 4.58
N SER A 203 10.47 4.22 5.68
CA SER A 203 10.98 3.33 6.74
C SER A 203 9.87 2.50 7.39
N THR A 204 8.71 3.09 7.65
CA THR A 204 7.54 2.41 8.20
C THR A 204 7.05 1.33 7.23
N PHE A 205 6.99 1.62 5.93
CA PHE A 205 6.62 0.62 4.91
C PHE A 205 7.68 -0.46 4.69
N MET A 206 8.97 -0.14 4.79
CA MET A 206 10.04 -1.15 4.82
C MET A 206 9.86 -2.10 6.02
N ASN A 207 9.51 -1.57 7.19
CA ASN A 207 9.28 -2.37 8.39
C ASN A 207 8.06 -3.29 8.24
N ILE A 208 6.97 -2.80 7.62
CA ILE A 208 5.81 -3.63 7.25
C ILE A 208 6.25 -4.80 6.37
N ARG A 209 7.03 -4.57 5.31
CA ARG A 209 7.48 -5.65 4.43
C ARG A 209 8.37 -6.66 5.15
N LYS A 210 9.32 -6.17 5.95
CA LYS A 210 10.22 -7.00 6.75
C LYS A 210 9.48 -7.93 7.72
N SER A 211 8.38 -7.49 8.32
CA SER A 211 7.61 -8.32 9.27
C SER A 211 6.84 -9.47 8.59
N LEU A 212 6.69 -9.46 7.26
CA LEU A 212 5.97 -10.51 6.53
C LEU A 212 6.82 -11.73 6.16
N HIS A 213 8.15 -11.61 6.11
CA HIS A 213 9.05 -12.68 5.65
C HIS A 213 8.90 -13.98 6.43
N GLY A 214 8.57 -13.91 7.73
CA GLY A 214 8.43 -15.11 8.57
C GLY A 214 7.21 -15.99 8.27
N TYR A 215 6.29 -15.54 7.41
CA TYR A 215 5.02 -16.23 7.14
C TYR A 215 4.96 -16.94 5.78
N PHE A 216 5.90 -16.67 4.87
CA PHE A 216 5.88 -17.14 3.48
C PHE A 216 7.18 -17.84 3.09
N ASP A 217 7.13 -18.72 2.09
CA ASP A 217 8.29 -19.52 1.66
C ASP A 217 9.25 -18.71 0.77
N SER A 218 8.70 -17.78 0.01
CA SER A 218 9.48 -16.90 -0.86
C SER A 218 8.95 -15.48 -0.83
N ALA A 219 9.87 -14.53 -1.00
CA ALA A 219 9.60 -13.10 -1.04
C ALA A 219 10.43 -12.45 -2.16
N TYR A 220 9.78 -11.66 -3.01
CA TYR A 220 10.41 -10.81 -4.01
C TYR A 220 10.05 -9.35 -3.72
N GLU A 221 11.04 -8.52 -3.43
CA GLU A 221 10.86 -7.11 -3.05
C GLU A 221 11.27 -6.13 -4.15
N TRP A 222 10.52 -5.04 -4.28
CA TRP A 222 10.89 -3.86 -5.07
C TRP A 222 10.62 -2.58 -4.28
N THR A 223 11.01 -1.41 -4.79
CA THR A 223 10.87 -0.12 -4.07
C THR A 223 9.49 0.10 -3.44
N HIS A 224 8.43 -0.28 -4.15
CA HIS A 224 7.04 0.01 -3.78
C HIS A 224 6.26 -1.21 -3.28
N GLY A 225 6.86 -2.39 -3.16
CA GLY A 225 6.10 -3.56 -2.72
C GLY A 225 6.89 -4.82 -2.49
N VAL A 226 6.15 -5.88 -2.21
CA VAL A 226 6.64 -7.25 -2.05
C VAL A 226 5.61 -8.24 -2.59
N LEU A 227 6.08 -9.24 -3.32
CA LEU A 227 5.33 -10.42 -3.72
C LEU A 227 5.79 -11.56 -2.83
N LEU A 228 4.84 -12.15 -2.11
CA LEU A 228 5.01 -13.23 -1.15
C LEU A 228 4.28 -14.46 -1.69
N THR A 229 4.93 -15.61 -1.66
CA THR A 229 4.32 -16.85 -2.15
C THR A 229 4.45 -17.95 -1.11
N ARG A 230 3.37 -18.71 -0.96
CA ARG A 230 3.37 -19.93 -0.16
C ARG A 230 2.36 -20.92 -0.71
N ASP A 231 2.82 -22.13 -1.00
CA ASP A 231 2.04 -23.15 -1.71
C ASP A 231 1.35 -22.58 -2.97
N LEU A 232 0.01 -22.56 -2.97
CA LEU A 232 -0.83 -22.05 -4.07
C LEU A 232 -1.26 -20.59 -3.89
N VAL A 233 -0.96 -19.97 -2.74
CA VAL A 233 -1.36 -18.59 -2.42
C VAL A 233 -0.26 -17.62 -2.83
N ARG A 234 -0.64 -16.63 -3.64
CA ARG A 234 0.20 -15.49 -4.00
C ARG A 234 -0.36 -14.26 -3.31
N LEU A 235 0.47 -13.59 -2.52
CA LEU A 235 0.10 -12.39 -1.81
C LEU A 235 1.00 -11.24 -2.21
N HIS A 236 0.40 -10.09 -2.41
CA HIS A 236 1.03 -8.90 -2.91
C HIS A 236 0.75 -7.74 -1.97
N VAL A 237 1.79 -7.07 -1.49
CA VAL A 237 1.68 -5.83 -0.71
C VAL A 237 2.35 -4.72 -1.50
N GLU A 238 1.57 -3.74 -1.94
CA GLU A 238 2.09 -2.65 -2.76
C GLU A 238 1.57 -1.30 -2.30
N ARG A 239 2.47 -0.32 -2.28
CA ARG A 239 2.12 1.08 -2.17
C ARG A 239 1.87 1.64 -3.57
N LEU A 240 0.61 1.67 -3.99
CA LEU A 240 0.20 2.20 -5.30
C LEU A 240 0.44 3.71 -5.42
N LYS A 241 0.24 4.44 -4.32
CA LYS A 241 0.39 5.90 -4.22
C LYS A 241 0.91 6.26 -2.84
N ALA A 242 1.37 7.50 -2.67
CA ALA A 242 1.79 8.01 -1.36
C ALA A 242 0.72 7.84 -0.27
N THR A 243 -0.56 7.78 -0.66
CA THR A 243 -1.73 7.68 0.23
C THR A 243 -2.53 6.39 0.08
N VAL A 244 -1.99 5.36 -0.60
CA VAL A 244 -2.70 4.09 -0.83
C VAL A 244 -1.75 2.90 -0.73
N ILE A 245 -2.09 1.94 0.12
CA ILE A 245 -1.45 0.62 0.20
C ILE A 245 -2.51 -0.45 -0.12
N GLU A 246 -2.17 -1.42 -0.96
CA GLU A 246 -3.01 -2.57 -1.25
C GLU A 246 -2.38 -3.86 -0.75
N LEU A 247 -3.20 -4.67 -0.09
CA LEU A 247 -2.90 -6.03 0.35
C LEU A 247 -3.77 -6.97 -0.49
N ALA A 248 -3.20 -7.62 -1.50
CA ALA A 248 -3.95 -8.44 -2.45
C ALA A 248 -3.52 -9.90 -2.36
N ALA A 249 -4.45 -10.80 -2.07
CA ALA A 249 -4.22 -12.24 -2.05
C ALA A 249 -4.95 -12.90 -3.22
N ARG A 250 -4.28 -13.81 -3.92
CA ARG A 250 -4.77 -14.46 -5.12
C ARG A 250 -4.48 -15.96 -5.11
N ILE A 251 -5.40 -16.74 -5.69
CA ILE A 251 -5.27 -18.18 -5.88
C ILE A 251 -5.85 -18.59 -7.24
N CYS A 252 -5.19 -19.53 -7.93
CA CYS A 252 -5.69 -20.11 -9.18
C CYS A 252 -6.56 -21.32 -8.84
N VAL A 253 -7.84 -21.27 -9.20
CA VAL A 253 -8.81 -22.33 -8.86
C VAL A 253 -8.50 -23.63 -9.60
N ASP A 254 -7.94 -23.55 -10.81
CA ASP A 254 -7.54 -24.71 -11.61
C ASP A 254 -6.36 -25.49 -11.01
N GLU A 255 -5.61 -24.87 -10.08
CA GLU A 255 -4.50 -25.51 -9.36
C GLU A 255 -4.96 -26.17 -8.04
N LEU A 256 -6.24 -26.04 -7.67
CA LEU A 256 -6.78 -26.55 -6.42
C LEU A 256 -7.35 -27.96 -6.55
N GLU A 257 -7.25 -28.73 -5.47
CA GLU A 257 -8.00 -29.98 -5.33
C GLU A 257 -9.51 -29.70 -5.19
N GLU A 258 -10.37 -30.68 -5.49
CA GLU A 258 -11.82 -30.50 -5.56
C GLU A 258 -12.43 -29.90 -4.28
N GLU A 259 -11.97 -30.35 -3.11
CA GLU A 259 -12.39 -29.81 -1.80
C GLU A 259 -11.95 -28.35 -1.59
N GLN A 260 -10.76 -27.99 -2.07
CA GLN A 260 -10.21 -26.64 -1.97
C GLN A 260 -10.87 -25.68 -2.96
N ALA A 261 -11.17 -26.16 -4.18
CA ALA A 261 -11.87 -25.41 -5.22
C ALA A 261 -13.30 -25.04 -4.82
N ALA A 262 -13.94 -25.82 -3.94
CA ALA A 262 -15.27 -25.50 -3.43
C ALA A 262 -15.29 -24.22 -2.56
N ALA A 263 -14.21 -23.96 -1.82
CA ALA A 263 -14.07 -22.85 -0.87
C ALA A 263 -12.65 -22.23 -0.84
N PRO A 264 -12.16 -21.65 -1.95
CA PRO A 264 -10.80 -21.11 -2.08
C PRO A 264 -10.49 -20.00 -1.08
N MET A 265 -11.53 -19.27 -0.63
CA MET A 265 -11.40 -18.23 0.39
C MET A 265 -10.93 -18.73 1.76
N LYS A 266 -11.13 -20.02 2.08
CA LYS A 266 -10.56 -20.63 3.31
C LYS A 266 -9.03 -20.60 3.30
N LEU A 267 -8.43 -20.67 2.11
CA LEU A 267 -6.98 -20.60 1.95
C LEU A 267 -6.48 -19.15 1.94
N LEU A 268 -7.24 -18.21 1.37
CA LEU A 268 -6.82 -16.82 1.24
C LEU A 268 -6.92 -16.01 2.53
N TRP A 269 -8.02 -16.14 3.28
CA TRP A 269 -8.27 -15.31 4.46
C TRP A 269 -7.16 -15.35 5.52
N PRO A 270 -6.60 -16.52 5.88
CA PRO A 270 -5.54 -16.57 6.89
C PRO A 270 -4.29 -15.78 6.52
N TYR A 271 -3.87 -15.82 5.25
CA TYR A 271 -2.72 -15.03 4.79
C TYR A 271 -3.04 -13.54 4.73
N LEU A 272 -4.23 -13.18 4.25
CA LEU A 272 -4.68 -11.78 4.20
C LEU A 272 -4.83 -11.17 5.60
N ALA A 273 -5.35 -11.94 6.55
CA ALA A 273 -5.49 -11.56 7.96
C ALA A 273 -4.14 -11.28 8.62
N VAL A 274 -3.16 -12.17 8.44
CA VAL A 274 -1.81 -11.97 8.98
C VAL A 274 -1.14 -10.75 8.37
N VAL A 275 -1.28 -10.53 7.07
CA VAL A 275 -0.68 -9.36 6.41
C VAL A 275 -1.36 -8.08 6.87
N LEU A 276 -2.69 -8.07 7.00
CA LEU A 276 -3.42 -6.95 7.56
C LEU A 276 -2.97 -6.68 9.00
N ARG A 277 -2.88 -7.70 9.85
CA ARG A 277 -2.41 -7.58 11.24
C ARG A 277 -1.04 -6.90 11.30
N ASN A 278 -0.04 -7.48 10.63
CA ASN A 278 1.32 -6.92 10.65
C ASN A 278 1.34 -5.49 10.10
N THR A 279 0.55 -5.20 9.06
CA THR A 279 0.43 -3.84 8.53
C THR A 279 -0.13 -2.88 9.58
N LEU A 280 -1.28 -3.22 10.18
CA LEU A 280 -1.92 -2.40 11.20
C LEU A 280 -1.06 -2.24 12.47
N ASP A 281 -0.30 -3.26 12.87
CA ASP A 281 0.62 -3.19 14.02
C ASP A 281 1.71 -2.11 13.83
N HIS A 282 2.12 -1.87 12.59
CA HIS A 282 3.04 -0.77 12.27
C HIS A 282 2.32 0.57 12.13
N LEU A 283 1.17 0.62 11.47
CA LEU A 283 0.39 1.86 11.31
C LEU A 283 -0.09 2.41 12.66
N ASN A 284 -0.54 1.55 13.57
CA ASN A 284 -1.05 1.93 14.89
C ASN A 284 0.04 2.48 15.85
N LYS A 285 1.33 2.40 15.47
CA LYS A 285 2.42 3.12 16.19
C LYS A 285 2.38 4.63 15.95
N HIS A 286 1.57 5.07 14.99
CA HIS A 286 1.35 6.46 14.62
C HIS A 286 -0.08 6.83 15.01
N GLU A 287 -0.24 7.50 16.14
CA GLU A 287 -1.55 7.73 16.77
C GLU A 287 -2.53 8.48 15.87
N TYR A 288 -2.03 9.48 15.14
CA TYR A 288 -2.85 10.36 14.29
C TYR A 288 -2.80 10.00 12.81
N LEU A 289 -2.16 8.87 12.45
CA LEU A 289 -2.16 8.38 11.08
C LEU A 289 -3.54 7.82 10.73
N GLN A 290 -4.35 8.66 10.10
CA GLN A 290 -5.72 8.31 9.72
C GLN A 290 -5.74 7.36 8.53
N TYR A 291 -6.63 6.36 8.58
CA TYR A 291 -6.86 5.46 7.46
C TYR A 291 -8.28 4.88 7.41
N THR A 292 -8.67 4.43 6.23
CA THR A 292 -9.85 3.60 5.98
C THR A 292 -9.43 2.26 5.39
N LEU A 293 -10.20 1.22 5.68
CA LEU A 293 -9.99 -0.12 5.14
C LEU A 293 -11.13 -0.44 4.17
N GLU A 294 -10.78 -0.82 2.95
CA GLU A 294 -11.72 -1.20 1.90
C GLU A 294 -11.51 -2.66 1.52
N LEU A 295 -12.60 -3.42 1.41
CA LEU A 295 -12.63 -4.80 0.93
C LEU A 295 -13.01 -4.80 -0.56
N ILE A 296 -12.20 -5.47 -1.38
CA ILE A 296 -12.43 -5.58 -2.82
C ILE A 296 -12.37 -7.06 -3.22
N PRO A 297 -13.51 -7.77 -3.20
CA PRO A 297 -13.60 -9.10 -3.80
C PRO A 297 -13.63 -8.97 -5.32
N TYR A 298 -12.74 -9.73 -5.98
CA TYR A 298 -12.62 -9.79 -7.43
C TYR A 298 -12.93 -11.20 -7.91
N GLY A 299 -14.02 -11.33 -8.67
CA GLY A 299 -14.54 -12.59 -9.15
C GLY A 299 -16.07 -12.56 -9.27
N THR A 300 -16.58 -13.06 -10.40
CA THR A 300 -18.02 -13.10 -10.68
C THR A 300 -18.80 -13.98 -9.72
N CYS A 301 -18.15 -14.96 -9.10
CA CYS A 301 -18.75 -15.87 -8.11
C CYS A 301 -19.16 -15.20 -6.79
N PHE A 302 -18.73 -13.95 -6.53
CA PHE A 302 -19.06 -13.25 -5.29
C PHE A 302 -20.36 -12.45 -5.35
N PHE A 303 -20.98 -12.29 -6.53
CA PHE A 303 -22.11 -11.37 -6.71
C PHE A 303 -23.27 -12.01 -7.46
N GLU A 304 -24.48 -11.69 -7.01
CA GLU A 304 -25.72 -12.11 -7.64
C GLU A 304 -26.63 -10.89 -7.82
N PRO A 305 -26.89 -10.39 -9.04
CA PRO A 305 -26.33 -10.83 -10.34
C PRO A 305 -24.79 -10.65 -10.46
N PRO A 306 -24.14 -11.38 -11.38
CA PRO A 306 -22.68 -11.38 -11.53
C PRO A 306 -22.08 -9.99 -11.81
N LEU A 307 -20.99 -9.69 -11.11
CA LEU A 307 -20.14 -8.50 -11.31
C LEU A 307 -18.68 -8.90 -11.19
N GLN A 308 -17.78 -8.19 -11.86
CA GLN A 308 -16.37 -8.52 -11.79
C GLN A 308 -15.74 -8.16 -10.44
N ALA A 309 -16.01 -6.95 -9.93
CA ALA A 309 -15.48 -6.48 -8.66
C ALA A 309 -16.31 -5.33 -8.08
N ARG A 310 -16.23 -5.14 -6.75
CA ARG A 310 -16.79 -3.98 -6.04
C ARG A 310 -15.91 -3.60 -4.86
N VAL A 311 -15.95 -2.32 -4.50
CA VAL A 311 -15.25 -1.79 -3.32
C VAL A 311 -16.28 -1.58 -2.21
N PHE A 312 -15.98 -2.09 -1.03
CA PHE A 312 -16.79 -1.92 0.17
C PHE A 312 -15.94 -1.35 1.29
N ASP A 313 -16.48 -0.45 2.11
CA ASP A 313 -15.85 -0.16 3.40
C ASP A 313 -15.87 -1.44 4.25
N LEU A 314 -14.69 -1.88 4.72
CA LEU A 314 -14.55 -3.15 5.43
C LEU A 314 -15.37 -3.18 6.72
N THR A 315 -15.43 -2.07 7.44
CA THR A 315 -16.17 -1.98 8.72
C THR A 315 -17.67 -2.08 8.44
N VAL A 316 -18.17 -1.31 7.47
CA VAL A 316 -19.59 -1.32 7.08
C VAL A 316 -19.99 -2.72 6.60
N PHE A 317 -19.16 -3.31 5.74
CA PHE A 317 -19.38 -4.63 5.17
C PHE A 317 -19.48 -5.69 6.26
N MET A 318 -18.47 -5.78 7.13
CA MET A 318 -18.40 -6.82 8.15
C MET A 318 -19.46 -6.64 9.23
N ALA A 319 -19.76 -5.40 9.65
CA ALA A 319 -20.84 -5.13 10.60
C ALA A 319 -22.21 -5.58 10.06
N THR A 320 -22.49 -5.26 8.78
CA THR A 320 -23.75 -5.60 8.12
C THR A 320 -23.86 -7.11 7.88
N ALA A 321 -22.78 -7.74 7.41
CA ALA A 321 -22.72 -9.18 7.20
C ALA A 321 -22.94 -9.94 8.51
N ASN A 322 -22.28 -9.51 9.60
CA ASN A 322 -22.38 -10.17 10.90
C ASN A 322 -23.75 -10.02 11.55
N GLU A 323 -24.40 -8.86 11.43
CA GLU A 323 -25.72 -8.62 12.02
C GLU A 323 -26.85 -9.30 11.23
N TYR A 324 -26.84 -9.16 9.90
CA TYR A 324 -27.99 -9.52 9.07
C TYR A 324 -27.80 -10.81 8.27
N GLY A 325 -26.59 -11.38 8.25
CA GLY A 325 -26.27 -12.56 7.44
C GLY A 325 -26.38 -12.34 5.93
N LYS A 326 -26.44 -11.08 5.47
CA LYS A 326 -26.53 -10.69 4.06
C LYS A 326 -25.95 -9.32 3.81
N VAL A 327 -25.41 -9.10 2.61
CA VAL A 327 -24.97 -7.77 2.15
C VAL A 327 -25.50 -7.54 0.75
N GLY A 328 -26.29 -6.49 0.58
CA GLY A 328 -26.83 -6.08 -0.71
C GLY A 328 -26.49 -4.62 -1.00
N PHE A 329 -26.31 -4.30 -2.28
CA PHE A 329 -26.00 -2.94 -2.74
C PHE A 329 -26.68 -2.66 -4.09
N ARG A 330 -26.88 -1.37 -4.39
CA ARG A 330 -27.46 -0.94 -5.67
C ARG A 330 -26.35 -0.49 -6.62
N TYR A 331 -26.37 -0.99 -7.85
CA TYR A 331 -25.48 -0.56 -8.92
C TYR A 331 -26.26 -0.53 -10.24
N GLN A 332 -26.13 0.55 -11.02
CA GLN A 332 -26.84 0.71 -12.31
C GLN A 332 -28.35 0.38 -12.22
N ASN A 333 -29.02 0.86 -11.17
CA ASN A 333 -30.43 0.60 -10.86
C ASN A 333 -30.81 -0.86 -10.59
N GLN A 334 -29.84 -1.76 -10.51
CA GLN A 334 -30.02 -3.16 -10.12
C GLN A 334 -29.53 -3.38 -8.68
N VAL A 335 -30.23 -4.25 -7.95
CA VAL A 335 -29.76 -4.70 -6.63
C VAL A 335 -28.91 -5.94 -6.85
N HIS A 336 -27.71 -5.92 -6.28
CA HIS A 336 -26.80 -7.06 -6.23
C HIS A 336 -26.64 -7.50 -4.78
N GLU A 337 -26.56 -8.80 -4.57
CA GLU A 337 -26.26 -9.44 -3.30
C GLU A 337 -24.85 -10.04 -3.35
N VAL A 338 -24.16 -10.01 -2.22
CA VAL A 338 -22.84 -10.62 -2.08
C VAL A 338 -23.03 -12.04 -1.55
N ASN A 339 -22.46 -13.03 -2.24
CA ASN A 339 -22.48 -14.41 -1.80
C ASN A 339 -21.50 -14.61 -0.62
N LEU A 340 -22.02 -14.43 0.59
CA LEU A 340 -21.22 -14.50 1.82
C LEU A 340 -20.64 -15.89 2.07
N GLN A 341 -21.27 -16.97 1.61
CA GLN A 341 -20.72 -18.32 1.77
C GLN A 341 -19.47 -18.53 0.92
N LYS A 342 -19.42 -17.92 -0.28
CA LYS A 342 -18.24 -17.94 -1.14
C LYS A 342 -17.15 -17.02 -0.61
N LEU A 343 -17.51 -15.84 -0.11
CA LEU A 343 -16.54 -14.86 0.37
C LEU A 343 -16.01 -15.16 1.79
N LEU A 344 -16.87 -15.60 2.70
CA LEU A 344 -16.62 -15.85 4.13
C LEU A 344 -17.05 -17.30 4.49
N PRO A 345 -16.33 -18.31 3.99
CA PRO A 345 -16.77 -19.71 4.07
C PRO A 345 -16.75 -20.31 5.49
N ASP A 346 -16.08 -19.68 6.45
CA ASP A 346 -16.08 -20.08 7.86
C ASP A 346 -17.01 -19.20 8.72
N GLY A 347 -17.85 -18.37 8.08
CA GLY A 347 -18.74 -17.42 8.72
C GLY A 347 -18.16 -16.01 8.82
N THR A 348 -18.98 -15.09 9.32
CA THR A 348 -18.63 -13.67 9.46
C THR A 348 -17.74 -13.42 10.67
N PHE A 349 -16.81 -12.49 10.55
CA PHE A 349 -16.03 -12.00 11.69
C PHE A 349 -16.87 -11.01 12.50
N ALA A 350 -16.98 -11.20 13.81
CA ALA A 350 -17.72 -10.33 14.72
C ALA A 350 -16.95 -9.05 15.07
N SER A 351 -15.63 -9.02 14.91
CA SER A 351 -14.77 -7.85 15.17
C SER A 351 -13.53 -7.83 14.27
N LEU A 352 -12.89 -6.66 14.19
CA LEU A 352 -11.57 -6.55 13.55
C LEU A 352 -10.55 -7.43 14.28
N SER A 353 -10.55 -7.43 15.60
CA SER A 353 -9.64 -8.25 16.42
C SER A 353 -9.76 -9.75 16.11
N GLN A 354 -10.98 -10.25 15.88
CA GLN A 354 -11.20 -11.64 15.47
C GLN A 354 -10.62 -11.93 14.08
N LEU A 355 -10.81 -11.02 13.11
CA LEU A 355 -10.20 -11.13 11.79
C LEU A 355 -8.66 -11.16 11.89
N LEU A 356 -8.06 -10.29 12.70
CA LEU A 356 -6.60 -10.23 12.87
C LEU A 356 -6.02 -11.44 13.63
N ALA A 357 -6.84 -12.17 14.38
CA ALA A 357 -6.44 -13.37 15.10
C ALA A 357 -6.36 -14.64 14.22
N VAL A 358 -6.84 -14.59 12.98
CA VAL A 358 -6.74 -15.72 12.05
C VAL A 358 -5.28 -15.96 11.68
N GLU A 359 -4.80 -17.19 11.87
CA GLU A 359 -3.43 -17.60 11.50
C GLU A 359 -3.45 -18.55 10.29
N PRO A 360 -2.50 -18.40 9.35
CA PRO A 360 -2.30 -19.38 8.29
C PRO A 360 -1.85 -20.72 8.90
N PRO A 361 -2.10 -21.83 8.19
CA PRO A 361 -1.58 -23.13 8.59
C PRO A 361 -0.08 -23.01 8.87
N ARG A 362 0.35 -23.43 10.07
CA ARG A 362 1.76 -23.37 10.45
C ARG A 362 2.58 -24.16 9.42
N PRO A 363 3.77 -23.66 9.02
CA PRO A 363 4.63 -24.42 8.15
C PRO A 363 4.91 -25.74 8.85
N GLN A 364 4.58 -26.85 8.17
CA GLN A 364 5.16 -28.12 8.55
C GLN A 364 6.67 -27.91 8.38
N ARG A 365 7.38 -27.71 9.50
CA ARG A 365 8.83 -27.90 9.49
C ARG A 365 9.04 -29.25 8.82
N PRO A 366 9.96 -29.39 7.86
CA PRO A 366 10.31 -30.71 7.38
C PRO A 366 10.63 -31.53 8.63
N GLN A 367 9.76 -32.50 8.94
CA GLN A 367 10.12 -33.54 9.88
C GLN A 367 11.37 -34.12 9.24
N SER A 368 12.50 -33.96 9.90
CA SER A 368 13.63 -34.84 9.66
C SER A 368 13.08 -36.22 9.94
N ASP A 369 12.65 -36.92 8.88
CA ASP A 369 12.47 -38.36 8.91
C ASP A 369 13.84 -38.90 9.31
N VAL A 370 14.00 -39.12 10.62
CA VAL A 370 15.01 -40.01 11.15
C VAL A 370 14.53 -41.39 10.74
N LEU A 371 14.76 -41.71 9.46
CA LEU A 371 14.82 -43.06 8.97
C LEU A 371 15.88 -43.75 9.81
N ASN A 372 15.42 -44.60 10.72
CA ASN A 372 16.20 -45.64 11.35
C ASN A 372 16.73 -46.58 10.25
N GLU A 373 17.79 -46.18 9.56
CA GLU A 373 18.65 -47.10 8.82
C GLU A 373 19.80 -47.53 9.72
N SER A 374 19.57 -48.65 10.38
CA SER A 374 20.59 -49.42 11.07
C SER A 374 21.27 -50.35 10.06
N VAL A 375 22.16 -49.85 9.20
CA VAL A 375 23.11 -50.70 8.46
C VAL A 375 24.45 -49.98 8.22
N ASN A 376 25.48 -50.45 8.93
CA ASN A 376 26.91 -50.53 8.61
C ASN A 376 27.59 -49.40 7.81
N ARG A 377 28.44 -48.64 8.53
CA ARG A 377 29.61 -47.95 7.96
C ARG A 377 30.74 -48.96 7.72
N ILE A 378 31.49 -48.81 6.63
CA ILE A 378 32.97 -48.85 6.54
C ILE A 378 33.43 -48.53 5.10
N ASN A 379 34.32 -47.53 4.99
CA ASN A 379 35.33 -47.21 3.95
C ASN A 379 34.85 -46.91 2.50
N SER A 380 35.47 -46.03 1.71
CA SER A 380 36.65 -45.15 1.81
C SER A 380 36.58 -44.13 0.67
N ASP A 381 37.18 -42.95 0.89
CA ASP A 381 37.76 -41.98 -0.06
C ASP A 381 37.22 -41.90 -1.50
N ASP A 382 36.68 -40.74 -1.87
CA ASP A 382 37.47 -39.83 -2.72
C ASP A 382 37.00 -38.37 -2.64
N SER A 383 37.97 -37.48 -2.74
CA SER A 383 37.81 -36.02 -2.70
C SER A 383 37.53 -35.45 -4.09
N THR A 384 36.58 -34.51 -4.21
CA THR A 384 36.69 -33.32 -5.09
C THR A 384 35.43 -32.42 -5.01
N THR A 385 35.68 -31.13 -4.74
CA THR A 385 34.91 -29.94 -5.15
C THR A 385 33.38 -29.92 -5.01
N LYS A 386 32.86 -29.22 -3.98
CA LYS A 386 31.46 -28.79 -3.92
C LYS A 386 31.31 -27.32 -4.28
N THR A 387 31.06 -27.09 -5.56
CA THR A 387 30.31 -25.95 -6.09
C THR A 387 28.89 -25.94 -5.51
N THR A 388 28.41 -24.72 -5.25
CA THR A 388 27.06 -24.37 -4.80
C THR A 388 26.01 -24.95 -5.75
N TYR A 389 25.35 -26.03 -5.34
CA TYR A 389 24.19 -26.55 -6.04
C TYR A 389 22.93 -25.82 -5.56
N LEU A 390 22.30 -25.11 -6.49
CA LEU A 390 20.86 -24.83 -6.49
C LEU A 390 20.14 -26.19 -6.42
N SER A 391 19.74 -26.61 -5.23
CA SER A 391 18.90 -27.79 -5.08
C SER A 391 17.45 -27.43 -5.41
N ALA A 392 17.03 -27.80 -6.63
CA ALA A 392 15.63 -27.88 -7.00
C ALA A 392 14.91 -28.84 -6.05
N SER A 393 13.76 -28.43 -5.54
CA SER A 393 12.84 -29.32 -4.83
C SER A 393 12.39 -30.46 -5.75
N PRO A 394 12.06 -31.65 -5.22
CA PRO A 394 11.59 -32.76 -6.03
C PRO A 394 10.23 -32.38 -6.62
N ASN A 395 10.22 -32.13 -7.94
CA ASN A 395 9.03 -31.89 -8.74
C ASN A 395 8.00 -33.01 -8.51
N LYS A 396 6.90 -32.71 -7.79
CA LYS A 396 5.66 -33.45 -7.97
C LYS A 396 5.22 -33.21 -9.42
N GLY A 397 5.03 -34.29 -10.17
CA GLY A 397 4.85 -34.29 -11.63
C GLY A 397 3.82 -33.27 -12.09
N ARG A 398 4.29 -32.31 -12.89
CA ARG A 398 3.47 -31.31 -13.59
C ARG A 398 2.62 -32.03 -14.64
N ARG A 399 1.30 -32.13 -14.43
CA ARG A 399 0.37 -32.47 -15.53
C ARG A 399 0.35 -31.29 -16.49
N VAL A 400 1.13 -31.38 -17.56
CA VAL A 400 0.99 -30.51 -18.73
C VAL A 400 -0.21 -30.99 -19.53
N SER A 401 -1.35 -30.31 -19.40
CA SER A 401 -2.37 -30.35 -20.45
C SER A 401 -1.85 -29.48 -21.60
N PHE A 402 -1.49 -30.11 -22.71
CA PHE A 402 -1.42 -29.38 -23.97
C PHE A 402 -2.86 -29.02 -24.32
N GLY A 403 -3.24 -27.77 -24.08
CA GLY A 403 -4.51 -27.25 -24.57
C GLY A 403 -4.65 -27.57 -26.05
N THR A 404 -5.80 -28.13 -26.44
CA THR A 404 -6.10 -28.54 -27.80
C THR A 404 -5.92 -27.35 -28.75
N ILE A 405 -4.91 -27.41 -29.63
CA ILE A 405 -4.76 -26.45 -30.73
C ILE A 405 -5.95 -26.66 -31.67
N LYS A 406 -6.96 -25.79 -31.59
CA LYS A 406 -8.00 -25.71 -32.62
C LYS A 406 -7.39 -25.04 -33.84
N LEU A 407 -7.21 -25.82 -34.89
CA LEU A 407 -6.94 -25.32 -36.25
C LEU A 407 -8.06 -24.33 -36.62
N ILE A 408 -7.66 -23.11 -36.97
CA ILE A 408 -8.53 -22.11 -37.58
C ILE A 408 -8.90 -22.65 -38.97
N ASN A 409 -10.13 -23.14 -39.12
CA ASN A 409 -10.66 -23.43 -40.46
C ASN A 409 -10.96 -22.09 -41.14
N GLU A 410 -10.24 -21.83 -42.23
CA GLU A 410 -10.53 -20.78 -43.19
C GLU A 410 -11.91 -21.03 -43.84
N VAL A 411 -12.98 -20.45 -43.28
CA VAL A 411 -14.18 -20.08 -44.05
C VAL A 411 -14.81 -18.85 -43.39
N ASN A 412 -14.57 -17.68 -43.97
CA ASN A 412 -15.42 -16.49 -43.82
C ASN A 412 -16.79 -16.76 -44.49
N PRO A 413 -17.94 -16.22 -44.02
CA PRO A 413 -18.09 -14.76 -43.93
C PRO A 413 -19.01 -14.22 -42.80
N ALA A 414 -18.58 -13.13 -42.14
CA ALA A 414 -19.31 -11.85 -41.99
C ALA A 414 -18.51 -10.93 -41.04
N PRO A 415 -18.29 -9.65 -41.38
CA PRO A 415 -17.38 -8.79 -40.63
C PRO A 415 -18.05 -8.31 -39.34
N VAL A 416 -17.50 -8.68 -38.19
CA VAL A 416 -17.78 -8.00 -36.93
C VAL A 416 -16.74 -6.88 -36.82
N ASN A 417 -17.11 -5.70 -37.29
CA ASN A 417 -16.39 -4.46 -36.99
C ASN A 417 -16.34 -4.28 -35.47
N GLY A 418 -15.16 -4.15 -34.87
CA GLY A 418 -15.09 -3.92 -33.43
C GLY A 418 -13.74 -3.65 -32.79
N VAL A 419 -12.61 -3.92 -33.45
CA VAL A 419 -11.29 -3.66 -32.83
C VAL A 419 -10.30 -3.06 -33.82
N ASP A 420 -10.27 -3.56 -35.05
CA ASP A 420 -9.29 -3.10 -36.06
C ASP A 420 -9.53 -1.66 -36.50
N GLU A 421 -10.78 -1.22 -36.65
CA GLU A 421 -11.12 0.16 -37.03
C GLU A 421 -10.73 1.18 -35.93
N TYR A 422 -10.76 0.77 -34.65
CA TYR A 422 -10.33 1.61 -33.52
C TYR A 422 -8.81 1.76 -33.48
N VAL A 423 -8.08 0.67 -33.72
CA VAL A 423 -6.61 0.67 -33.76
C VAL A 423 -6.11 1.47 -34.97
N ASP A 424 -6.74 1.30 -36.14
CA ASP A 424 -6.39 2.05 -37.35
C ASP A 424 -6.70 3.55 -37.20
N THR A 425 -7.80 3.91 -36.53
CA THR A 425 -8.14 5.32 -36.27
C THR A 425 -7.15 5.96 -35.28
N MET A 426 -6.74 5.23 -34.24
CA MET A 426 -5.78 5.74 -33.27
C MET A 426 -4.37 5.88 -33.87
N LEU A 427 -3.93 4.91 -34.68
CA LEU A 427 -2.64 4.97 -35.37
C LEU A 427 -2.62 6.11 -36.40
N LYS A 428 -3.72 6.33 -37.12
CA LYS A 428 -3.84 7.42 -38.08
C LYS A 428 -3.80 8.79 -37.42
N GLN A 429 -4.52 8.99 -36.31
CA GLN A 429 -4.46 10.23 -35.52
C GLN A 429 -3.07 10.48 -34.93
N THR A 430 -2.37 9.41 -34.52
CA THR A 430 -1.01 9.52 -33.99
C THR A 430 0.00 9.92 -35.08
N MET A 431 -0.15 9.38 -36.30
CA MET A 431 0.70 9.74 -37.44
C MET A 431 0.42 11.16 -37.96
N GLU A 432 -0.82 11.62 -37.99
CA GLU A 432 -1.16 12.99 -38.43
C GLU A 432 -0.62 14.05 -37.46
N ASN A 433 -0.58 13.77 -36.15
CA ASN A 433 0.03 14.65 -35.15
C ASN A 433 1.56 14.70 -35.21
N LEU A 434 2.21 13.64 -35.73
CA LEU A 434 3.67 13.61 -35.91
C LEU A 434 4.13 14.29 -37.20
N MET A 435 3.27 14.43 -38.20
CA MET A 435 3.59 15.13 -39.45
C MET A 435 3.25 16.63 -39.43
N SER A 436 2.63 17.11 -38.35
CA SER A 436 2.24 18.52 -38.17
C SER A 436 3.08 19.28 -37.13
N SER A 437 4.17 18.68 -36.64
CA SER A 437 5.18 19.32 -35.79
C SER A 437 6.44 19.73 -36.56
#